data_AF-A0AA94RD15-F1
#
_entry.id   AF-A0AA94RD15-F1
#
_cell.length_a   1.000
_cell.length_b   1.000
_cell.length_c   1.000
_cell.angle_alpha   90.00
_cell.angle_beta   90.00
_cell.angle_gamma   90.00
#
_symmetry.space_group_name_H-M   'P 1'
#
loop_
_entity.id
_entity.type
_entity.pdbx_description
1 polymer ?
#
loop_
_entity_poly.entity_id
_entity_poly.type
_entity_poly.pdbx_seq_one_letter_code
_entity_poly.pdbx_strand_id
1 'polypeptide(L)' 'MITAEYDDAMARARAALAVFRRTAAELSRADAAADVTAALHNLRDDLLQHGPPATRRQDAPSVPQPTRR' A
#
# COMPACT_ATOMS: atom_id res chain seq x y z
N MET A 1 25.03 13.03 2.89
CA MET A 1 24.28 11.95 2.23
C MET A 1 23.07 11.47 3.03
N ILE A 2 23.09 11.53 4.38
CA ILE A 2 22.00 11.05 5.24
C ILE A 2 20.72 11.91 5.17
N THR A 3 20.83 13.22 4.96
CA THR A 3 19.69 14.15 4.96
C THR A 3 18.76 13.94 3.77
N ALA A 4 19.29 13.67 2.58
CA ALA A 4 18.49 13.45 1.38
C ALA A 4 17.68 12.14 1.45
N GLU A 5 18.26 11.07 2.01
CA GLU A 5 17.57 9.80 2.22
C GLU A 5 16.47 9.92 3.29
N TYR A 6 16.73 10.70 4.35
CA TYR A 6 15.73 11.00 5.38
C TYR A 6 14.56 11.80 4.81
N ASP A 7 14.84 12.86 4.04
CA ASP A 7 13.81 13.71 3.44
C ASP A 7 12.93 12.91 2.46
N ASP A 8 13.53 12.04 1.65
CA ASP A 8 12.80 11.18 0.73
C ASP A 8 11.97 10.11 1.48
N ALA A 9 12.52 9.50 2.53
CA ALA A 9 11.76 8.61 3.40
C ALA A 9 10.56 9.33 4.04
N MET A 10 10.73 10.58 4.43
CA MET A 10 9.67 11.37 5.06
C MET A 10 8.63 11.87 4.05
N ALA A 11 9.03 12.17 2.82
CA ALA A 11 8.12 12.43 1.71
C ALA A 11 7.25 11.19 1.42
N ARG A 12 7.87 10.01 1.34
CA ARG A 12 7.16 8.73 1.16
C ARG A 12 6.20 8.42 2.31
N ALA A 13 6.62 8.66 3.56
CA ALA A 13 5.75 8.47 4.73
C ALA A 13 4.53 9.41 4.72
N ARG A 14 4.72 10.69 4.34
CA ARG A 14 3.62 11.66 4.20
C ARG A 14 2.65 11.26 3.09
N ALA A 15 3.16 10.77 1.96
CA ALA A 15 2.33 10.29 0.86
C ALA A 15 1.48 9.08 1.29
N ALA A 16 2.09 8.07 1.92
CA ALA A 16 1.35 6.91 2.44
C ALA A 16 0.27 7.32 3.46
N LEU A 17 0.58 8.25 4.36
CA LEU A 17 -0.40 8.77 5.32
C LEU A 17 -1.59 9.46 4.63
N ALA A 18 -1.35 10.22 3.56
CA ALA A 18 -2.43 10.84 2.80
C ALA A 18 -3.38 9.81 2.17
N VAL A 19 -2.83 8.73 1.61
CA VAL A 19 -3.60 7.60 1.06
C VAL A 19 -4.44 6.94 2.17
N PHE A 20 -3.85 6.61 3.32
CA PHE A 20 -4.60 6.02 4.44
C PHE A 20 -5.76 6.90 4.92
N ARG A 21 -5.54 8.21 5.03
CA ARG A 21 -6.59 9.16 5.45
C ARG A 21 -7.73 9.23 4.43
N ARG A 22 -7.41 9.17 3.15
CA ARG A 22 -8.40 9.12 2.07
C ARG A 22 -9.24 7.84 2.15
N THR A 23 -8.59 6.67 2.23
CA THR A 23 -9.30 5.40 2.33
C THR A 23 -10.15 5.32 3.59
N ALA A 24 -9.66 5.81 4.73
CA ALA A 24 -10.46 5.87 5.96
C ALA A 24 -11.74 6.73 5.78
N ALA A 25 -11.65 7.84 5.03
CA ALA A 25 -12.81 8.67 4.73
C ALA A 25 -13.77 8.03 3.71
N GLU A 26 -13.25 7.25 2.74
CA GLU A 26 -14.06 6.47 1.80
C GLU A 26 -14.80 5.34 2.54
N LEU A 27 -14.11 4.62 3.42
CA LEU A 27 -14.68 3.57 4.27
C LEU A 27 -15.72 4.11 5.26
N SER A 28 -15.50 5.30 5.83
CA SER A 28 -16.47 5.94 6.73
C SER A 28 -17.77 6.34 6.05
N ARG A 29 -17.81 6.40 4.72
CA ARG A 29 -19.00 6.74 3.92
C ARG A 29 -19.57 5.54 3.17
N ALA A 30 -18.90 4.41 3.21
CA ALA A 30 -19.31 3.21 2.50
C ALA A 30 -20.42 2.50 3.26
N ASP A 31 -21.63 2.47 2.69
CA ASP A 31 -22.78 1.76 3.26
C ASP A 31 -22.83 0.27 2.84
N ALA A 32 -22.16 -0.10 1.73
CA ALA A 32 -22.17 -1.44 1.19
C ALA A 32 -20.81 -2.14 1.32
N ALA A 33 -20.84 -3.45 1.56
CA ALA A 33 -19.63 -4.29 1.63
C ALA A 33 -18.80 -4.28 0.33
N ALA A 34 -19.45 -4.03 -0.82
CA ALA A 34 -18.78 -3.87 -2.11
C ALA A 34 -17.92 -2.59 -2.17
N ASP A 35 -18.43 -1.48 -1.62
CA ASP A 35 -17.72 -0.19 -1.57
C ASP A 35 -16.52 -0.26 -0.63
N VAL A 36 -16.66 -0.97 0.49
CA VAL A 36 -15.56 -1.26 1.42
C VAL A 36 -14.47 -2.08 0.75
N THR A 37 -14.84 -3.12 0.00
CA THR A 37 -13.88 -3.99 -0.70
C THR A 37 -13.13 -3.23 -1.79
N ALA A 38 -13.81 -2.36 -2.54
CA ALA A 38 -13.20 -1.51 -3.55
C ALA A 38 -12.21 -0.49 -2.94
N ALA A 39 -12.60 0.18 -1.85
CA ALA A 39 -11.72 1.13 -1.15
C ALA A 39 -10.45 0.46 -0.61
N LEU A 40 -10.56 -0.76 -0.07
CA LEU A 40 -9.40 -1.55 0.38
C LEU A 40 -8.51 -2.02 -0.78
N HIS A 41 -9.09 -2.35 -1.94
CA HIS A 41 -8.32 -2.72 -3.12
C HIS A 41 -7.51 -1.53 -3.66
N ASN A 42 -8.14 -0.35 -3.75
CA ASN A 42 -7.48 0.89 -4.16
C ASN A 42 -6.34 1.27 -3.20
N LEU A 43 -6.56 1.15 -1.89
CA LEU A 43 -5.51 1.37 -0.89
C LEU A 43 -4.30 0.44 -1.10
N ARG A 44 -4.56 -0.85 -1.35
CA ARG A 44 -3.49 -1.82 -1.59
C ARG A 44 -2.69 -1.46 -2.84
N ASP A 45 -3.36 -1.09 -3.92
CA ASP A 45 -2.72 -0.78 -5.19
C ASP A 45 -1.89 0.52 -5.07
N ASP A 46 -2.40 1.55 -4.39
CA ASP A 46 -1.68 2.79 -4.11
C ASP A 46 -0.43 2.54 -3.24
N LEU A 47 -0.53 1.66 -2.23
CA LEU A 47 0.63 1.28 -1.40
C LEU A 47 1.65 0.44 -2.17
N LEU A 48 1.23 -0.40 -3.12
CA LEU A 48 2.16 -1.15 -3.97
C LEU A 48 2.95 -0.21 -4.90
N GLN A 49 2.33 0.87 -5.39
CA GLN A 49 2.96 1.83 -6.30
C GLN A 49 3.83 2.86 -5.56
N HIS A 50 3.35 3.37 -4.42
CA HIS A 50 3.95 4.51 -3.73
C HIS A 50 4.53 4.19 -2.34
N GLY A 51 4.33 2.96 -1.85
CA GLY A 51 4.77 2.55 -0.53
C GLY A 51 6.29 2.38 -0.37
N PRO A 52 6.74 2.17 0.88
CA PRO A 52 8.13 1.89 1.18
C PRO A 52 8.61 0.64 0.43
N PRO A 53 9.92 0.51 0.14
CA PRO A 53 10.46 -0.60 -0.66
C PRO A 53 10.09 -2.00 -0.12
N ALA A 54 9.84 -2.15 1.18
CA ALA A 54 9.33 -3.40 1.79
C ALA A 54 7.94 -3.84 1.29
N THR A 55 7.15 -2.91 0.74
CA THR A 55 5.84 -3.18 0.11
C THR A 55 5.92 -3.32 -1.40
N ARG A 56 7.01 -2.86 -2.05
CA ARG A 56 7.28 -3.17 -3.46
C ARG A 56 7.66 -4.63 -3.55
N ARG A 57 6.71 -5.46 -3.95
CA ARG A 57 6.94 -6.87 -4.26
C ARG A 57 7.77 -6.97 -5.55
N GLN A 58 9.06 -6.65 -5.48
CA GLN A 58 10.00 -6.83 -6.58
C GLN A 58 11.17 -7.77 -6.25
N ASP A 59 11.35 -8.19 -4.99
CA ASP A 59 12.45 -9.11 -4.59
C ASP A 59 11.99 -10.34 -3.78
N ALA A 60 10.77 -10.84 -4.02
CA ALA A 60 10.43 -12.17 -3.54
C ALA A 60 10.73 -13.18 -4.66
N PRO A 61 11.80 -14.01 -4.57
CA PRO A 61 11.99 -15.09 -5.53
C PRO A 61 10.75 -15.96 -5.51
N SER A 62 10.17 -16.19 -6.69
CA SER A 62 9.00 -17.06 -6.89
C SER A 62 9.24 -18.40 -6.21
N VAL A 63 8.67 -18.58 -5.01
CA VAL A 63 8.68 -19.87 -4.33
C VAL A 63 7.77 -20.79 -5.15
N PRO A 64 8.30 -21.90 -5.74
CA PRO A 64 7.46 -22.81 -6.49
C PRO A 64 6.43 -23.44 -5.55
N GLN A 65 5.17 -23.33 -5.96
CA GLN A 65 4.03 -23.85 -5.24
C GLN A 65 4.15 -25.38 -5.12
N PRO A 66 4.10 -25.97 -3.91
CA PRO A 66 4.20 -27.42 -3.77
C PRO A 66 2.93 -28.05 -4.35
N THR A 67 3.08 -28.78 -5.45
CA THR A 67 2.07 -29.68 -6.00
C THR A 67 1.62 -30.64 -4.91
N ARG A 68 0.41 -30.45 -4.41
CA ARG A 68 -0.25 -31.38 -3.49
C ARG A 68 -0.68 -32.60 -4.32
N ARG A 69 -0.10 -33.76 -4.03
CA ARG A 69 -0.50 -35.06 -4.56
C ARG A 69 -1.59 -35.67 -3.69
#